data_AF-A0A7S2R4Q1-F1
#
_entry.id   AF-A0A7S2R4Q1-F1
#
_cell.length_a   1.000
_cell.length_b   1.000
_cell.length_c   1.000
_cell.angle_alpha   90.00
_cell.angle_beta   90.00
_cell.angle_gamma   90.00
#
_symmetry.space_group_name_H-M   'P 1'
#
loop_
_entity.id
_entity.type
_entity.pdbx_description
1 polymer ?
#
loop_
_entity_poly.entity_id
_entity_poly.type
_entity_poly.pdbx_seq_one_letter_code
_entity_poly.pdbx_strand_id
1 'polypeptide(L)'
;VKSKEEEDGLRFDSRRSAVVCRNGCVSSSQSLASSIGLQLLWQGGNAADAAVGMAGALAVLEPCSTGLGGDMFALYYKAEDKKVYAINGSGKCAQDLTLETVLSMKDREKEWPRS
;
A
#
# COMPACT_ATOMS: atom_id res chain seq x y z
N VAL A 1 40.84 -9.14 -26.43
CA VAL A 1 40.45 -8.29 -25.28
C VAL A 1 38.96 -8.52 -25.04
N LYS A 2 38.60 -9.43 -24.13
CA LYS A 2 37.21 -9.65 -23.72
C LYS A 2 36.86 -8.54 -22.72
N SER A 3 35.91 -7.67 -23.08
CA SER A 3 35.44 -6.59 -22.23
C SER A 3 34.59 -7.13 -21.08
N LYS A 4 34.89 -6.63 -19.88
CA LYS A 4 34.24 -6.87 -18.59
C LYS A 4 32.77 -6.41 -18.59
N GLU A 5 31.85 -7.18 -19.16
CA GLU A 5 30.40 -6.92 -19.07
C GLU A 5 29.62 -8.11 -18.44
N GLU A 6 30.33 -9.13 -17.96
CA GLU A 6 29.75 -10.43 -17.59
C GLU A 6 29.59 -10.63 -16.06
N GLU A 7 29.44 -9.56 -15.27
CA GLU A 7 29.41 -9.65 -13.80
C GLU A 7 28.27 -8.90 -13.09
N ASP A 8 27.20 -8.50 -13.80
CA ASP A 8 25.90 -8.24 -13.15
C ASP A 8 24.74 -8.74 -14.05
N GLY A 9 24.44 -10.02 -13.87
CA GLY A 9 23.73 -10.87 -14.83
C GLY A 9 22.21 -10.79 -14.79
N LEU A 10 21.61 -9.65 -15.18
CA LEU A 10 20.17 -9.58 -15.43
C LEU A 10 19.84 -8.82 -16.72
N ARG A 11 19.97 -9.51 -17.85
CA ARG A 11 19.47 -9.04 -19.16
C ARG A 11 18.01 -9.46 -19.31
N PHE A 12 17.07 -8.54 -19.11
CA PHE A 12 15.63 -8.82 -19.27
C PHE A 12 15.13 -8.45 -20.66
N ASP A 13 14.73 -9.44 -21.47
CA ASP A 13 14.00 -9.23 -22.73
C ASP A 13 12.49 -9.44 -22.53
N SER A 14 11.94 -8.87 -21.45
CA SER A 14 10.54 -9.02 -21.08
C SER A 14 9.71 -7.80 -21.48
N ARG A 15 8.50 -8.03 -21.98
CA ARG A 15 7.51 -6.99 -22.29
C ARG A 15 6.23 -7.25 -21.52
N ARG A 16 5.57 -6.19 -21.06
CA ARG A 16 4.25 -6.24 -20.40
C ARG A 16 3.28 -5.41 -21.22
N SER A 17 2.42 -6.08 -21.98
CA SER A 17 1.35 -5.42 -22.73
C SER A 17 0.34 -4.77 -21.79
N ALA A 18 -0.29 -3.68 -22.23
CA ALA A 18 -1.39 -3.07 -21.48
C ALA A 18 -2.52 -4.08 -21.29
N VAL A 19 -3.02 -4.20 -20.06
CA VAL A 19 -4.18 -5.04 -19.74
C VAL A 19 -5.44 -4.23 -20.00
N VAL A 20 -6.33 -4.78 -20.84
CA VAL A 20 -7.61 -4.15 -21.20
C VAL A 20 -8.75 -5.01 -20.66
N CYS A 21 -9.66 -4.40 -19.92
CA CYS A 21 -10.79 -5.08 -19.30
C CYS A 21 -12.11 -4.38 -19.62
N ARG A 22 -13.20 -5.15 -19.76
CA ARG A 22 -14.54 -4.62 -20.05
C ARG A 22 -15.40 -4.41 -18.81
N ASN A 23 -15.25 -5.28 -17.80
CA ASN A 23 -16.17 -5.36 -16.66
C ASN A 23 -15.56 -4.94 -15.32
N GLY A 24 -14.24 -4.72 -15.27
CA GLY A 24 -13.52 -4.34 -14.07
C GLY A 24 -12.05 -4.68 -14.16
N CYS A 25 -11.21 -3.94 -13.44
CA CYS A 25 -9.77 -4.17 -13.36
C CYS A 25 -9.31 -3.86 -11.94
N VAL A 26 -8.31 -4.61 -11.47
CA VAL A 26 -7.64 -4.42 -10.19
C VAL A 26 -6.13 -4.53 -10.41
N SER A 27 -5.36 -3.84 -9.58
CA SER A 27 -3.90 -3.86 -9.64
C SER A 27 -3.30 -3.60 -8.27
N SER A 28 -2.31 -4.40 -7.89
CA SER A 28 -1.51 -4.24 -6.67
C SER A 28 -0.10 -4.78 -6.86
N SER A 29 0.79 -4.42 -5.95
CA SER A 29 2.15 -4.98 -5.80
C SER A 29 2.15 -6.50 -5.60
N GLN A 30 1.16 -7.03 -4.87
CA GLN A 30 1.01 -8.46 -4.60
C GLN A 30 -0.04 -9.12 -5.52
N SER A 31 0.33 -10.21 -6.19
CA SER A 31 -0.55 -10.94 -7.10
C SER A 31 -1.73 -11.63 -6.40
N LEU A 32 -1.53 -12.14 -5.17
CA LEU A 32 -2.60 -12.73 -4.36
C LEU A 32 -3.64 -11.68 -3.93
N ALA A 33 -3.19 -10.47 -3.57
CA ALA A 33 -4.12 -9.37 -3.28
C ALA A 33 -4.96 -9.01 -4.52
N SER A 34 -4.32 -8.86 -5.69
CA SER A 34 -5.03 -8.64 -6.95
C SER A 34 -6.05 -9.75 -7.26
N SER A 35 -5.72 -11.01 -6.95
CA SER A 35 -6.65 -12.14 -7.15
C SER A 35 -7.89 -12.05 -6.25
N ILE A 36 -7.71 -11.62 -5.00
CA ILE A 36 -8.82 -11.36 -4.06
C ILE A 36 -9.72 -10.23 -4.57
N GLY A 37 -9.11 -9.11 -5.02
CA GLY A 37 -9.86 -8.00 -5.60
C GLY A 37 -10.68 -8.43 -6.82
N LEU A 38 -10.10 -9.25 -7.71
CA LEU A 38 -10.79 -9.79 -8.87
C LEU A 38 -11.96 -10.71 -8.47
N GLN A 39 -11.77 -11.55 -7.44
CA GLN A 39 -12.81 -12.42 -6.92
C GLN A 39 -13.99 -11.63 -6.36
N LEU A 40 -13.74 -10.53 -5.64
CA LEU A 40 -14.80 -9.65 -5.13
C LEU A 40 -15.59 -9.00 -6.25
N LEU A 41 -14.92 -8.53 -7.31
CA LEU A 41 -15.61 -8.03 -8.50
C LEU A 41 -16.45 -9.12 -9.18
N TRP A 42 -15.94 -10.35 -9.27
CA TRP A 42 -16.69 -11.49 -9.83
C TRP A 42 -17.91 -11.88 -8.99
N GLN A 43 -17.86 -11.69 -7.68
CA GLN A 43 -18.98 -11.92 -6.76
C GLN A 43 -20.03 -10.80 -6.81
N GLY A 44 -19.87 -9.81 -7.69
CA GLY A 44 -20.80 -8.69 -7.85
C GLY A 44 -20.49 -7.47 -6.96
N GLY A 45 -19.33 -7.49 -6.29
CA GLY A 45 -18.83 -6.32 -5.56
C GLY A 45 -18.43 -5.18 -6.50
N ASN A 46 -18.42 -3.96 -5.97
CA ASN A 46 -17.99 -2.77 -6.69
C ASN A 46 -16.47 -2.52 -6.53
N ALA A 47 -15.97 -1.44 -7.13
CA ALA A 47 -14.56 -1.07 -7.06
C ALA A 47 -14.07 -0.76 -5.62
N ALA A 48 -14.94 -0.23 -4.76
CA ALA A 48 -14.61 0.03 -3.35
C ALA A 48 -14.52 -1.27 -2.54
N ASP A 49 -15.43 -2.22 -2.77
CA ASP A 49 -15.38 -3.55 -2.12
C ASP A 49 -14.07 -4.26 -2.47
N ALA A 50 -13.71 -4.27 -3.75
CA ALA A 50 -12.44 -4.83 -4.22
C ALA A 50 -11.22 -4.13 -3.58
N ALA A 51 -11.22 -2.80 -3.52
CA ALA A 51 -10.13 -2.03 -2.92
C ALA A 51 -9.97 -2.33 -1.41
N VAL A 52 -11.06 -2.41 -0.65
CA VAL A 52 -11.02 -2.73 0.79
C VAL A 52 -10.55 -4.16 1.02
N GLY A 53 -11.04 -5.13 0.25
CA GLY A 53 -10.57 -6.51 0.33
C GLY A 53 -9.08 -6.66 -0.01
N MET A 54 -8.62 -5.94 -1.04
CA MET A 54 -7.20 -5.89 -1.39
C MET A 54 -6.36 -5.25 -0.29
N ALA A 55 -6.81 -4.15 0.32
CA ALA A 55 -6.10 -3.51 1.43
C ALA A 55 -5.96 -4.45 2.64
N GLY A 56 -7.04 -5.15 3.00
CA GLY A 56 -7.00 -6.17 4.06
C GLY A 56 -6.04 -7.32 3.74
N ALA A 57 -6.02 -7.78 2.48
CA ALA A 57 -5.07 -8.80 2.03
C ALA A 57 -3.62 -8.31 2.10
N LEU A 58 -3.35 -7.07 1.66
CA LEU A 58 -2.01 -6.47 1.68
C LEU A 58 -1.46 -6.30 3.10
N ALA A 59 -2.31 -6.04 4.10
CA ALA A 59 -1.88 -6.00 5.50
C ALA A 59 -1.25 -7.32 5.98
N VAL A 60 -1.53 -8.44 5.31
CA VAL A 60 -0.94 -9.77 5.59
C VAL A 60 0.14 -10.13 4.58
N LEU A 61 -0.09 -9.84 3.30
CA LEU A 61 0.77 -10.26 2.19
C LEU A 61 1.99 -9.34 1.99
N GLU A 62 1.93 -8.10 2.47
CA GLU A 62 3.00 -7.11 2.34
C GLU A 62 3.18 -6.28 3.63
N PRO A 63 3.46 -6.95 4.78
CA PRO A 63 3.48 -6.30 6.10
C PRO A 63 4.60 -5.28 6.26
N CYS A 64 5.64 -5.34 5.43
CA CYS A 64 6.75 -4.38 5.43
C CYS A 64 6.38 -3.04 4.80
N SER A 65 5.27 -2.95 4.05
CA SER A 65 4.87 -1.77 3.31
C SER A 65 3.58 -1.13 3.84
N THR A 66 2.62 -1.95 4.30
CA THR A 66 1.32 -1.49 4.76
C THR A 66 0.73 -2.42 5.82
N GLY A 67 -0.23 -1.93 6.59
CA GLY A 67 -0.87 -2.71 7.66
C GLY A 67 -2.04 -1.97 8.31
N LEU A 68 -2.77 -2.68 9.17
CA LEU A 68 -3.97 -2.17 9.84
C LEU A 68 -3.71 -0.99 10.78
N GLY A 69 -2.49 -0.87 11.32
CA GLY A 69 -2.10 0.21 12.22
C GLY A 69 -1.57 1.46 11.51
N GLY A 70 -1.60 1.49 10.18
CA GLY A 70 -1.22 2.65 9.39
C GLY A 70 -2.39 3.59 9.09
N ASP A 71 -2.10 4.54 8.21
CA ASP A 71 -3.07 5.51 7.71
C ASP A 71 -3.51 5.16 6.28
N MET A 72 -4.58 5.79 5.81
CA MET A 72 -5.04 5.61 4.43
C MET A 72 -5.46 6.92 3.75
N PHE A 73 -5.29 6.96 2.43
CA PHE A 73 -5.86 7.98 1.56
C PHE A 73 -6.51 7.31 0.36
N ALA A 74 -7.68 7.79 -0.06
CA ALA A 74 -8.38 7.24 -1.22
C ALA A 74 -9.05 8.34 -2.04
N LEU A 75 -9.01 8.19 -3.36
CA LEU A 75 -9.84 8.94 -4.29
C LEU A 75 -10.85 7.98 -4.89
N TYR A 76 -12.13 8.30 -4.73
CA TYR A 76 -13.23 7.47 -5.21
C TYR A 76 -14.08 8.27 -6.19
N TYR A 77 -14.03 7.89 -7.46
CA TYR A 77 -14.94 8.43 -8.45
C TYR A 77 -16.28 7.71 -8.39
N LYS A 78 -17.35 8.45 -8.09
CA LYS A 78 -18.70 7.92 -8.07
C LYS A 78 -19.41 8.29 -9.37
N ALA A 79 -19.75 7.28 -10.15
CA ALA A 79 -20.33 7.47 -11.48
C ALA A 79 -21.74 8.07 -11.46
N GLU A 80 -22.52 7.81 -10.40
CA GLU A 80 -23.90 8.29 -10.24
C GLU A 80 -24.00 9.82 -10.28
N ASP A 81 -23.10 10.51 -9.58
CA ASP A 81 -23.06 11.97 -9.48
C ASP A 81 -21.88 12.60 -10.24
N LYS A 82 -21.02 11.78 -10.87
CA LYS A 82 -19.84 12.18 -11.64
C LYS A 82 -18.84 13.00 -10.81
N LYS A 83 -18.70 12.69 -9.52
CA LYS A 83 -17.79 13.39 -8.61
C LYS A 83 -16.67 12.48 -8.13
N VAL A 84 -15.53 13.11 -7.82
CA VAL A 84 -14.43 12.48 -7.10
C VAL A 84 -14.56 12.85 -5.63
N TYR A 85 -14.62 11.83 -4.79
CA TYR A 85 -14.56 11.95 -3.34
C TYR A 85 -13.15 11.68 -2.88
N ALA A 86 -12.67 12.49 -1.94
CA ALA A 86 -11.38 12.27 -1.28
C ALA A 86 -11.62 11.82 0.16
N ILE A 87 -10.98 10.72 0.54
CA ILE A 87 -10.99 10.20 1.90
C ILE A 87 -9.59 10.42 2.47
N ASN A 88 -9.53 11.17 3.57
CA ASN A 88 -8.34 11.33 4.39
C ASN A 88 -8.55 10.53 5.69
N GLY A 89 -7.88 9.39 5.79
CA GLY A 89 -7.83 8.55 6.98
C GLY A 89 -6.47 8.60 7.65
N SER A 90 -5.84 9.77 7.71
CA SER A 90 -4.63 9.98 8.53
C SER A 90 -4.97 10.04 10.01
N GLY A 91 -4.24 9.26 10.79
CA GLY A 91 -4.30 9.25 12.24
C GLY A 91 -3.81 10.57 12.81
N LYS A 92 -4.41 10.96 13.93
CA LYS A 92 -3.92 12.12 14.70
C LYS A 92 -2.77 11.69 15.59
N CYS A 93 -1.98 12.68 15.98
CA CYS A 93 -1.05 12.54 17.09
C CYS A 93 -1.79 12.05 18.35
N ALA A 94 -1.12 11.23 19.18
CA ALA A 94 -1.66 10.84 20.48
C ALA A 94 -1.92 12.09 21.34
N GLN A 95 -3.03 12.10 22.08
CA GLN A 95 -3.52 13.28 22.79
C GLN A 95 -2.50 13.85 23.79
N ASP A 96 -1.77 12.98 24.48
CA ASP A 96 -0.78 13.37 25.50
C ASP A 96 0.63 13.57 24.94
N LEU A 97 0.83 13.40 23.62
CA LEU A 97 2.14 13.56 22.99
C LEU A 97 2.41 15.04 22.70
N THR A 98 2.81 15.77 23.74
CA THR A 98 3.25 17.17 23.64
C THR A 98 4.74 17.29 23.31
N LEU A 99 5.18 18.49 22.90
CA LEU A 99 6.59 18.75 22.62
C LEU A 99 7.48 18.53 23.86
N GLU A 100 7.02 18.99 25.03
CA GLU A 100 7.71 18.81 26.30
C GLU A 100 7.87 17.31 26.61
N THR A 101 6.81 16.54 26.37
CA THR A 101 6.81 15.08 26.57
C THR A 101 7.86 14.41 25.68
N VAL A 102 7.94 14.76 24.39
CA VAL A 102 8.95 14.23 23.47
C VAL A 102 10.37 14.64 23.89
N LEU A 103 10.59 15.90 24.27
CA LEU A 103 11.89 16.39 24.69
C LEU A 103 12.39 15.68 25.95
N SER A 104 11.51 15.42 26.92
CA SER A 104 11.86 14.67 28.14
C SER A 104 12.30 13.23 27.88
N MET A 105 11.82 12.60 26.79
CA MET A 105 12.22 11.23 26.41
C MET A 105 13.65 11.17 25.88
N LYS A 106 14.12 12.23 25.21
CA LYS A 106 15.48 12.31 24.67
C LYS A 106 16.54 12.22 25.76
N ASP A 107 16.25 12.75 26.93
CA ASP A 107 17.16 12.69 28.07
C ASP A 107 17.23 11.27 28.66
N ARG A 108 16.13 10.50 28.60
CA ARG A 108 16.10 9.09 29.03
C ARG A 108 16.87 8.14 28.11
N GLU A 109 16.98 8.47 26.82
CA GLU A 109 17.74 7.66 25.85
C GLU A 109 19.26 7.68 26.14
N LYS A 110 19.78 8.72 26.81
CA LYS A 110 21.17 8.76 27.28
C LYS A 110 21.46 7.80 28.43
N GLU A 111 20.45 7.41 29.21
CA GLU A 111 20.59 6.48 30.33
C GLU A 111 20.41 5.01 29.93
N TRP A 112 19.99 4.73 28.70
CA TRP A 112 19.81 3.35 28.23
C TRP A 112 21.18 2.66 28.05
N PRO A 113 21.43 1.51 28.71
CA PRO A 113 22.70 0.80 28.56
C PRO A 113 22.80 0.28 27.12
N ARG A 114 23.70 0.86 26.34
CA ARG A 114 24.14 0.30 25.06
C ARG A 114 25.04 -0.89 25.41
N SER A 115 24.52 -2.11 25.28
CA SER A 115 25.31 -3.35 25.29
C SER A 115 26.29 -3.36 24.14
#